data_AF-A0A2W2AY71-F1
#
_entry.id   AF-A0A2W2AY71-F1
#
_cell.length_a   1.000
_cell.length_b   1.000
_cell.length_c   1.000
_cell.angle_alpha   90.00
_cell.angle_beta   90.00
_cell.angle_gamma   90.00
#
_symmetry.space_group_name_H-M   'P 1'
#
loop_
_entity.id
_entity.type
_entity.pdbx_description
1 polymer ?
#
loop_
_entity_poly.entity_id
_entity_poly.type
_entity_poly.pdbx_seq_one_letter_code
_entity_poly.pdbx_strand_id
1 'polypeptide(L)'
;MKEKKEVGMPAFTVSVLQNLKAKGYQFIQVEGITSTGYVDHIIGNYIVLTPFYQLPEGPGLIEVYESIESPIIQSWAESGDETIVVKRKFAGAI
;
A
#
# COMPACT_ATOMS: atom_id res chain seq x y z
N MET A 1 32.17 2.73 -1.79
CA MET A 1 30.83 3.35 -1.81
C MET A 1 29.83 2.32 -1.34
N LYS A 2 29.08 2.57 -0.25
CA LYS A 2 27.95 1.71 0.12
C LYS A 2 26.76 2.22 -0.70
N GLU A 3 26.34 1.47 -1.70
CA GLU A 3 25.05 1.69 -2.34
C GLU A 3 23.99 1.66 -1.23
N LYS A 4 23.36 2.82 -0.97
CA LYS A 4 22.11 2.81 -0.22
C LYS A 4 21.13 2.05 -1.10
N LYS A 5 20.83 0.79 -0.75
CA LYS A 5 19.65 0.12 -1.28
C LYS A 5 18.50 1.08 -1.08
N GLU A 6 17.97 1.65 -2.16
CA GLU A 6 16.60 2.15 -2.15
C GLU A 6 15.75 0.94 -1.84
N VAL A 7 15.47 0.77 -0.56
CA VAL A 7 14.58 -0.31 -0.16
C VAL A 7 13.22 0.18 -0.69
N GLY A 8 12.71 -0.45 -1.75
CA GLY A 8 11.43 -0.12 -2.37
C GLY A 8 10.23 -0.52 -1.51
N MET A 9 9.05 0.04 -1.78
CA MET A 9 7.82 -0.43 -1.15
C MET A 9 7.49 -1.84 -1.69
N PRO A 10 7.13 -2.80 -0.83
CA PRO A 10 6.80 -4.15 -1.26
C PRO A 10 5.45 -4.21 -1.97
N ALA A 11 5.36 -5.04 -3.00
CA ALA A 11 4.13 -5.31 -3.74
C ALA A 11 3.04 -5.86 -2.82
N PHE A 12 1.80 -5.49 -3.11
CA PHE A 12 0.63 -6.01 -2.43
C PHE A 12 0.28 -7.38 -3.00
N THR A 13 0.26 -8.39 -2.12
CA THR A 13 0.00 -9.79 -2.51
C THR A 13 -1.02 -10.42 -1.58
N VAL A 14 -1.59 -11.57 -1.97
CA VAL A 14 -2.48 -12.37 -1.12
C VAL A 14 -1.86 -12.66 0.25
N SER A 15 -0.57 -12.98 0.29
CA SER A 15 0.14 -13.24 1.55
C SER A 15 0.18 -12.02 2.47
N VAL A 16 0.38 -10.82 1.89
CA VAL A 16 0.37 -9.56 2.63
C VAL A 16 -1.04 -9.27 3.13
N LEU A 17 -2.07 -9.40 2.28
CA LEU A 17 -3.47 -9.21 2.68
C LEU A 17 -3.87 -10.14 3.83
N GLN A 18 -3.53 -11.43 3.77
CA GLN A 18 -3.81 -12.38 4.85
C GLN A 18 -3.11 -11.98 6.16
N ASN A 19 -1.85 -11.53 6.09
CA ASN A 19 -1.11 -11.06 7.25
C ASN A 19 -1.76 -9.83 7.89
N LEU A 20 -2.26 -8.90 7.07
CA LEU A 20 -2.96 -7.70 7.54
C LEU A 20 -4.27 -8.07 8.25
N LYS A 21 -5.06 -8.98 7.68
CA LYS A 21 -6.29 -9.49 8.30
C LYS A 21 -6.00 -10.19 9.63
N ALA A 22 -4.98 -11.07 9.66
CA ALA A 22 -4.56 -11.77 10.87
C ALA A 22 -4.10 -10.82 12.00
N LYS A 23 -3.55 -9.66 11.64
CA LYS A 23 -3.16 -8.60 12.58
C LYS A 23 -4.32 -7.71 13.03
N GLY A 24 -5.53 -7.89 12.49
CA GLY A 24 -6.74 -7.17 12.89
C GLY A 24 -6.97 -5.83 12.18
N TYR A 25 -6.24 -5.54 11.09
CA TYR A 25 -6.56 -4.37 10.26
C TYR A 25 -7.91 -4.56 9.59
N GLN A 26 -8.71 -3.48 9.52
CA GLN A 26 -10.07 -3.51 8.97
C GLN A 26 -10.23 -2.65 7.71
N PHE A 27 -9.37 -1.63 7.56
CA PHE A 27 -9.43 -0.67 6.46
C PHE A 27 -8.07 -0.49 5.82
N ILE A 28 -8.06 -0.03 4.57
CA ILE A 28 -6.87 0.35 3.82
C ILE A 28 -7.11 1.75 3.25
N GLN A 29 -6.25 2.70 3.57
CA GLN A 29 -6.18 3.98 2.88
C GLN A 29 -5.45 3.79 1.55
N VAL A 30 -5.98 4.40 0.49
CA VAL A 30 -5.48 4.31 -0.88
C VAL A 30 -4.92 5.67 -1.30
N GLU A 31 -3.62 5.74 -1.53
CA GLU A 31 -2.91 6.98 -1.92
C GLU A 31 -2.26 6.80 -3.31
N GLY A 32 -2.58 7.67 -4.26
CA GLY A 32 -1.92 7.68 -5.57
C GLY A 32 -0.67 8.58 -5.56
N ILE A 33 0.46 8.09 -6.06
CA ILE A 33 1.68 8.89 -6.25
C ILE A 33 1.95 9.03 -7.74
N THR A 34 2.02 10.27 -8.23
CA THR A 34 2.38 10.60 -9.61
C THR A 34 3.80 11.14 -9.69
N SER A 35 4.46 10.95 -10.84
CA SER A 35 5.80 11.47 -11.09
C SER A 35 5.79 13.01 -11.10
N THR A 36 6.52 13.65 -10.21
CA THR A 36 6.94 15.04 -10.41
C THR A 36 7.96 15.02 -11.56
N GLY A 37 7.75 15.87 -12.58
CA GLY A 37 8.34 15.76 -13.92
C GLY A 37 9.85 15.96 -14.05
N TYR A 38 10.65 15.11 -13.38
CA TYR A 38 12.10 15.02 -13.55
C TYR A 38 12.44 13.79 -14.40
N VAL A 39 13.26 14.01 -15.43
CA VAL A 39 13.48 13.09 -16.57
C VAL A 39 14.38 11.89 -16.23
N ASP A 40 15.13 11.94 -15.12
CA ASP A 40 16.20 10.95 -14.87
C ASP A 40 15.77 9.70 -14.09
N HIS A 41 14.51 9.63 -13.64
CA HIS A 41 13.96 8.40 -13.05
C HIS A 41 12.50 8.22 -13.48
N ILE A 42 12.24 7.32 -14.43
CA ILE A 42 10.88 6.82 -14.71
C ILE A 42 10.45 5.99 -13.50
N ILE A 43 9.92 6.66 -12.48
CA ILE A 43 9.27 6.02 -11.34
C ILE A 43 7.78 5.99 -11.70
N GLY A 44 7.23 4.79 -11.83
CA GLY A 44 5.86 4.55 -12.25
C GLY A 44 4.82 5.20 -11.32
N ASN A 45 3.59 5.33 -11.81
CA ASN A 45 2.48 5.70 -10.94
C ASN A 45 2.25 4.55 -9.96
N TYR A 46 2.38 4.81 -8.66
CA TYR A 46 2.12 3.81 -7.62
C TYR A 46 0.80 4.07 -6.92
N ILE A 47 0.12 2.99 -6.56
CA ILE A 47 -0.94 2.99 -5.56
C ILE A 47 -0.31 2.51 -4.26
N VAL A 48 -0.27 3.37 -3.25
CA VAL A 48 0.26 3.07 -1.92
C VAL A 48 -0.89 2.75 -0.98
N LEU A 49 -0.79 1.59 -0.33
CA LEU A 49 -1.76 1.08 0.62
C LEU A 49 -1.24 1.23 2.05
N THR A 50 -2.06 1.87 2.90
CA THR A 50 -1.80 2.05 4.33
C THR A 50 -2.92 1.38 5.13
N PRO A 51 -2.66 0.30 5.88
CA PRO A 51 -3.65 -0.39 6.70
C PRO A 51 -4.04 0.39 7.97
N PHE A 52 -5.30 0.31 8.36
CA PHE A 52 -5.89 0.95 9.54
C PHE A 52 -6.79 -0.04 10.32
N TYR A 53 -6.74 0.06 11.65
CA TYR A 53 -7.61 -0.73 12.54
C TYR A 53 -9.05 -0.20 12.55
N GLN A 54 -9.20 1.12 12.46
CA GLN A 54 -10.47 1.83 12.43
C GLN A 54 -10.32 3.08 11.56
N LEU A 55 -11.42 3.59 11.01
CA LEU A 55 -11.39 4.84 10.25
C LEU A 55 -10.96 6.00 11.16
N PRO A 56 -10.12 6.92 10.67
CA PRO A 56 -9.73 8.08 11.46
C PRO A 56 -10.90 9.04 11.68
N GLU A 57 -11.13 9.46 12.92
CA GLU A 57 -12.15 10.44 13.27
C GLU A 57 -11.54 11.84 13.28
N GLY A 58 -11.81 12.64 12.24
CA GLY A 58 -11.34 14.01 12.20
C GLY A 58 -11.68 14.73 10.88
N PRO A 59 -12.08 16.02 10.94
CA PRO A 59 -12.48 16.76 9.75
C PRO A 59 -11.35 17.03 8.75
N GLY A 60 -10.09 16.79 9.13
CA GLY A 60 -8.91 16.91 8.26
C GLY A 60 -8.43 15.60 7.63
N LEU A 61 -9.21 14.51 7.72
CA LEU A 61 -8.82 13.16 7.31
C LEU A 61 -9.69 12.65 6.15
N ILE A 62 -10.11 13.57 5.28
CA ILE A 62 -10.88 13.27 4.06
C ILE A 62 -9.91 12.61 3.07
N GLU A 63 -9.87 11.29 3.11
CA GLU A 63 -9.02 10.43 2.28
C GLU A 63 -9.86 9.27 1.74
N VAL A 64 -9.32 8.52 0.77
CA VAL A 64 -9.99 7.31 0.26
C VAL A 64 -9.62 6.12 1.14
N TYR A 65 -10.63 5.52 1.75
CA TYR A 65 -10.49 4.29 2.51
C TYR A 65 -11.37 3.20 1.92
N GLU A 66 -10.82 2.00 1.87
CA GLU A 66 -11.52 0.79 1.48
C GLU A 66 -11.52 -0.22 2.62
N SER A 67 -12.58 -1.03 2.70
CA SER A 67 -12.59 -2.17 3.61
C SER A 67 -11.51 -3.17 3.18
N ILE A 68 -10.81 -3.78 4.14
CA ILE A 68 -9.85 -4.85 3.86
C ILE A 68 -10.51 -6.10 3.23
N GLU A 69 -11.84 -6.22 3.40
CA GLU A 69 -12.67 -7.29 2.82
C GLU A 69 -13.30 -6.88 1.48
N SER A 70 -12.99 -5.69 0.94
CA SER A 70 -13.63 -5.25 -0.30
C SER A 70 -13.12 -6.07 -1.51
N PRO A 71 -13.98 -6.33 -2.52
CA PRO A 71 -13.60 -7.12 -3.68
C PRO A 71 -12.42 -6.55 -4.46
N ILE A 72 -12.28 -5.22 -4.49
CA ILE A 72 -11.19 -4.54 -5.17
C ILE A 72 -9.84 -4.77 -4.46
N ILE A 73 -9.81 -4.73 -3.12
CA ILE A 73 -8.60 -5.04 -2.34
C ILE A 73 -8.20 -6.50 -2.55
N GLN A 74 -9.16 -7.42 -2.56
CA GLN A 74 -8.87 -8.81 -2.87
C GLN A 74 -8.29 -8.98 -4.28
N SER A 75 -8.92 -8.36 -5.28
CA SER A 75 -8.46 -8.42 -6.67
C SER A 75 -7.05 -7.86 -6.85
N TRP A 76 -6.70 -6.77 -6.17
CA TRP A 76 -5.34 -6.20 -6.22
C TRP A 76 -4.30 -7.09 -5.53
N ALA A 77 -4.68 -7.78 -4.45
CA ALA A 77 -3.78 -8.73 -3.80
C ALA A 77 -3.53 -9.97 -4.69
N GLU A 78 -4.52 -10.38 -5.46
CA GLU A 78 -4.46 -11.52 -6.40
C GLU A 78 -3.73 -11.19 -7.70
N SER A 79 -3.78 -9.93 -8.16
CA SER A 79 -3.09 -9.52 -9.40
C SER A 79 -1.57 -9.55 -9.28
N GLY A 80 -1.04 -9.32 -8.08
CA GLY A 80 0.41 -9.20 -7.85
C GLY A 80 1.05 -8.03 -8.60
N ASP A 81 0.26 -7.00 -8.91
CA ASP A 81 0.72 -5.80 -9.62
C ASP A 81 1.79 -5.06 -8.81
N GLU A 82 3.00 -4.95 -9.38
CA GLU A 82 4.15 -4.31 -8.72
C GLU A 82 3.97 -2.80 -8.52
N THR A 83 2.99 -2.18 -9.18
CA THR A 83 2.62 -0.77 -8.99
C THR A 83 1.71 -0.56 -7.80
N ILE A 84 1.14 -1.63 -7.23
CA ILE A 84 0.31 -1.57 -6.01
C ILE A 84 1.16 -2.06 -4.85
N VAL A 85 1.46 -1.17 -3.91
CA VAL A 85 2.46 -1.41 -2.87
C VAL A 85 1.92 -1.09 -1.48
N VAL A 86 2.42 -1.79 -0.47
CA VAL A 86 2.08 -1.53 0.93
C VAL A 86 3.22 -0.78 1.61
N LYS A 87 2.93 0.22 2.46
CA LYS A 87 3.99 0.90 3.25
C LYS A 87 4.79 -0.15 4.04
N ARG A 88 6.13 -0.15 3.89
CA ARG A 88 7.02 -1.23 4.41
C ARG A 88 6.74 -1.62 5.85
N LYS A 89 6.46 -0.67 6.73
CA LYS A 89 6.21 -0.94 8.17
C LYS A 89 5.10 -1.96 8.40
N PHE A 90 4.20 -2.16 7.44
CA PHE A 90 3.12 -3.14 7.50
C PHE A 90 3.40 -4.44 6.75
N ALA A 91 4.36 -4.43 5.83
CA ALA A 91 4.74 -5.60 5.05
C ALA A 91 5.54 -6.64 5.83
N GLY A 92 5.97 -6.32 7.05
CA GLY A 92 6.72 -7.23 7.91
C GLY A 92 5.86 -8.34 8.50
N ALA A 93 5.87 -9.52 7.88
CA ALA A 93 6.16 -10.81 8.50
C ALA A 93 6.49 -11.83 7.39
N ILE A 94 7.76 -11.88 7.00
CA ILE A 94 8.47 -13.09 6.59
C ILE A 94 9.69 -13.17 7.50
#